data_AF-A0A7W4YYJ4-F1
#
_entry.id   AF-A0A7W4YYJ4-F1
#
_cell.length_a   1.000
_cell.length_b   1.000
_cell.length_c   1.000
_cell.angle_alpha   90.00
_cell.angle_beta   90.00
_cell.angle_gamma   90.00
#
_symmetry.space_group_name_H-M   'P 1'
#
loop_
_entity.id
_entity.type
_entity.pdbx_description
1 polymer ?
#
loop_
_entity_poly.entity_id
_entity_poly.type
_entity_poly.pdbx_seq_one_letter_code
_entity_poly.pdbx_strand_id
1 'polypeptide(L)'
;MNDSKRMDVIGLLGPLRRYARSLARDEAQAEGLVQDALARAYERQGSFRPNGNLRGWLLSIVHNAFIDSRRRCIAEFRLWSAGRRAGRHCGAS
;
A
#
# COMPACT_ATOMS: atom_id res chain seq x y z
N MET A 1 -11.85 -0.15 27.09
CA MET A 1 -10.82 -0.14 26.03
C MET A 1 -11.58 -0.10 24.72
N ASN A 2 -11.49 0.97 23.94
CA ASN A 2 -12.41 1.26 22.84
C ASN A 2 -12.49 0.12 21.82
N ASP A 3 -13.71 -0.43 21.66
CA ASP A 3 -14.17 -1.14 20.46
C ASP A 3 -14.13 -0.17 19.27
N SER A 4 -12.92 0.09 18.79
CA SER A 4 -12.65 0.89 17.60
C SER A 4 -13.23 0.17 16.40
N LYS A 5 -14.51 0.42 16.13
CA LYS A 5 -15.27 0.17 14.89
C LYS A 5 -14.40 -0.53 13.84
N ARG A 6 -14.35 -1.87 13.88
CA ARG A 6 -13.63 -2.67 12.88
C ARG A 6 -14.16 -2.22 11.52
N MET A 7 -13.33 -1.53 10.74
CA MET A 7 -13.69 -1.18 9.37
C MET A 7 -13.99 -2.49 8.66
N ASP A 8 -15.18 -2.63 8.07
CA ASP A 8 -15.49 -3.80 7.25
C ASP A 8 -14.69 -3.72 5.94
N VAL A 9 -13.44 -4.16 6.04
CA VAL A 9 -12.49 -4.22 4.94
C VAL A 9 -12.64 -5.51 4.13
N ILE A 10 -13.25 -6.55 4.71
CA ILE A 10 -13.38 -7.88 4.08
C ILE A 10 -14.19 -7.76 2.79
N GLY A 11 -15.32 -7.04 2.82
CA GLY A 11 -16.14 -6.79 1.63
C GLY A 11 -15.43 -5.93 0.56
N LEU A 12 -14.39 -5.18 0.94
CA LEU A 12 -13.65 -4.29 0.05
C LEU A 12 -12.35 -4.90 -0.49
N LEU A 13 -11.92 -6.07 0.00
CA LEU A 13 -10.70 -6.74 -0.44
C LEU A 13 -10.69 -7.03 -1.95
N GLY A 14 -11.79 -7.55 -2.50
CA GLY A 14 -11.90 -7.84 -3.93
C GLY A 14 -11.69 -6.60 -4.82
N PRO A 15 -12.46 -5.51 -4.59
CA PRO A 15 -12.23 -4.23 -5.26
C PRO A 15 -10.82 -3.67 -5.11
N LEU A 16 -10.23 -3.74 -3.91
CA LEU A 16 -8.87 -3.25 -3.65
C LEU A 16 -7.82 -4.06 -4.40
N ARG A 17 -7.92 -5.38 -4.42
CA ARG A 17 -7.04 -6.27 -5.20
C ARG A 17 -7.13 -5.99 -6.69
N ARG A 18 -8.35 -5.84 -7.24
CA ARG A 18 -8.53 -5.48 -8.66
C ARG A 18 -7.89 -4.14 -8.99
N TYR A 19 -8.08 -3.14 -8.13
CA TYR A 19 -7.46 -1.83 -8.32
C TYR A 19 -5.93 -1.89 -8.22
N ALA A 20 -5.40 -2.59 -7.21
CA ALA A 20 -3.98 -2.80 -7.04
C ALA A 20 -3.35 -3.51 -8.26
N ARG A 21 -4.01 -4.53 -8.82
CA ARG A 21 -3.55 -5.19 -10.07
C ARG A 21 -3.57 -4.28 -11.29
N SER A 22 -4.47 -3.29 -11.33
CA SER A 22 -4.45 -2.30 -12.43
C SER A 22 -3.26 -1.34 -12.32
N LEU A 23 -2.69 -1.17 -11.11
CA LEU A 23 -1.54 -0.31 -10.84
C LEU A 23 -0.22 -1.08 -10.93
N ALA A 24 -0.15 -2.21 -10.21
CA ALA A 24 0.98 -3.13 -10.17
C ALA A 24 0.80 -4.14 -11.30
N ARG A 25 1.72 -4.12 -12.27
CA ARG A 25 1.71 -5.00 -13.46
C ARG A 25 1.89 -6.49 -13.15
N ASP A 26 1.99 -6.86 -11.88
CA ASP A 26 2.29 -8.19 -11.38
C ASP A 26 1.40 -8.53 -10.18
N GLU A 27 1.03 -9.80 -10.03
CA GLU A 27 0.11 -10.26 -8.98
C GLU A 27 0.75 -10.19 -7.58
N ALA A 28 2.00 -10.61 -7.42
CA ALA A 28 2.69 -10.57 -6.13
C ALA A 28 2.89 -9.13 -5.67
N GLN A 29 3.24 -8.23 -6.59
CA GLN A 29 3.31 -6.79 -6.28
C GLN A 29 1.94 -6.20 -5.90
N ALA A 30 0.87 -6.64 -6.55
CA ALA A 30 -0.48 -6.18 -6.22
C ALA A 30 -0.90 -6.64 -4.81
N GLU A 31 -0.61 -7.88 -4.42
CA GLU A 31 -0.90 -8.39 -3.08
C GLU A 31 -0.10 -7.65 -2.00
N GLY A 32 1.21 -7.48 -2.20
CA GLY A 32 2.05 -6.70 -1.28
C GLY A 32 1.58 -5.25 -1.13
N LEU A 33 1.13 -4.63 -2.23
CA LEU A 33 0.57 -3.28 -2.22
C LEU A 33 -0.73 -3.20 -1.40
N VAL A 34 -1.63 -4.17 -1.53
CA VAL A 34 -2.86 -4.23 -0.73
C VAL A 34 -2.52 -4.42 0.75
N GLN A 35 -1.54 -5.24 1.08
CA GLN A 35 -1.12 -5.48 2.46
C GLN A 35 -0.55 -4.21 3.11
N ASP A 36 0.37 -3.49 2.44
CA ASP A 36 0.90 -2.21 2.94
C ASP A 36 -0.21 -1.16 3.09
N ALA A 37 -1.15 -1.12 2.14
CA ALA A 37 -2.30 -0.22 2.22
C ALA A 37 -3.21 -0.51 3.41
N LEU A 38 -3.48 -1.79 3.72
CA LEU A 38 -4.29 -2.18 4.88
C LEU A 38 -3.59 -1.86 6.20
N ALA A 39 -2.26 -2.08 6.29
CA ALA A 39 -1.48 -1.69 7.46
C ALA A 39 -1.58 -0.17 7.73
N ARG A 40 -1.37 0.64 6.69
CA ARG A 40 -1.52 2.11 6.78
C ARG A 40 -2.95 2.54 7.10
N ALA A 41 -3.95 1.83 6.58
CA ALA A 41 -5.34 2.10 6.89
C ALA A 41 -5.65 1.82 8.37
N TYR A 42 -5.10 0.75 8.93
CA TYR A 42 -5.24 0.44 10.34
C TYR A 42 -4.62 1.52 11.23
N GLU A 43 -3.41 1.98 10.91
CA GLU A 43 -2.75 3.09 11.62
C GLU A 43 -3.53 4.41 11.51
N ARG A 44 -4.15 4.68 10.35
CA ARG A 44 -4.89 5.90 10.07
C ARG A 44 -6.39 5.80 10.37
N GLN A 45 -6.83 4.71 10.99
CA GLN A 45 -8.25 4.47 11.27
C GLN A 45 -8.87 5.61 12.09
N GLY A 46 -8.09 6.24 12.99
CA GLY A 46 -8.53 7.40 13.78
C GLY A 46 -8.76 8.69 12.96
N SER A 47 -8.20 8.79 11.75
CA SER A 47 -8.42 9.92 10.84
C SER A 47 -9.62 9.71 9.90
N PHE A 48 -10.20 8.52 9.89
CA PHE A 48 -11.35 8.22 9.03
C PHE A 48 -12.63 8.85 9.59
N ARG A 49 -13.29 9.66 8.75
CA ARG A 49 -14.58 10.25 9.11
C ARG A 49 -15.69 9.19 9.00
N PRO A 50 -16.48 8.93 10.05
CA PRO A 50 -17.46 7.84 10.08
C PRO A 50 -18.59 7.96 9.05
N ASN A 51 -18.83 9.14 8.47
CA ASN A 51 -19.80 9.37 7.38
C ASN A 51 -19.13 9.42 5.99
N GLY A 52 -17.84 9.11 5.91
CA GLY A 52 -17.06 9.13 4.67
C GLY A 52 -17.18 7.84 3.86
N ASN A 53 -16.90 7.93 2.56
CA ASN A 53 -16.83 6.76 1.70
C ASN A 53 -15.56 5.94 2.03
N LEU A 54 -15.72 4.85 2.80
CA LEU A 54 -14.63 3.94 3.19
C LEU A 54 -13.87 3.40 1.98
N ARG A 55 -14.59 3.03 0.91
CA ARG A 55 -13.97 2.53 -0.33
C ARG A 55 -13.09 3.60 -0.97
N GLY A 56 -13.59 4.82 -1.11
CA GLY A 56 -12.81 5.93 -1.68
C GLY A 56 -11.55 6.23 -0.85
N TRP A 57 -11.69 6.22 0.47
CA TRP A 57 -10.58 6.42 1.39
C TRP A 57 -9.53 5.30 1.28
N LEU A 58 -9.93 4.03 1.29
CA LEU A 58 -8.99 2.90 1.13
C LEU A 58 -8.31 2.92 -0.24
N LEU A 59 -9.03 3.24 -1.32
CA LEU A 59 -8.43 3.38 -2.66
C LEU A 59 -7.39 4.50 -2.70
N SER A 60 -7.62 5.61 -2.00
CA SER A 60 -6.61 6.67 -1.86
C SER A 60 -5.36 6.20 -1.12
N ILE A 61 -5.50 5.34 -0.11
CA ILE A 61 -4.36 4.77 0.62
C ILE A 61 -3.57 3.82 -0.27
N VAL A 62 -4.25 2.95 -1.03
CA VAL A 62 -3.61 2.07 -2.03
C VAL A 62 -2.81 2.89 -3.04
N HIS A 63 -3.39 3.96 -3.56
CA HIS A 63 -2.71 4.84 -4.51
C HIS A 63 -1.45 5.47 -3.89
N ASN A 64 -1.55 6.00 -2.67
CA ASN A 64 -0.40 6.58 -1.97
C ASN A 64 0.70 5.56 -1.72
N ALA A 65 0.35 4.34 -1.28
CA ALA A 65 1.30 3.25 -1.09
C ALA A 65 2.02 2.88 -2.40
N PHE A 66 1.30 2.90 -3.53
CA PHE A 66 1.89 2.63 -4.85
C PHE A 66 2.89 3.71 -5.27
N ILE A 67 2.53 4.98 -5.10
CA ILE A 67 3.42 6.10 -5.40
C ILE A 67 4.67 6.07 -4.52
N ASP A 68 4.52 5.73 -3.23
CA ASP A 68 5.66 5.57 -2.31
C ASP A 68 6.57 4.42 -2.72
N SER A 69 6.00 3.27 -3.09
CA SER A 69 6.76 2.12 -3.58
C SER A 69 7.58 2.47 -4.83
N ARG A 70 6.98 3.16 -5.80
CA ARG A 70 7.68 3.62 -7.01
C ARG A 70 8.78 4.64 -6.71
N ARG A 71 8.53 5.57 -5.78
CA ARG A 71 9.54 6.55 -5.35
C ARG A 71 10.73 5.87 -4.69
N ARG A 72 10.51 4.86 -3.84
CA ARG A 72 11.58 4.04 -3.23
C ARG A 72 12.38 3.30 -4.29
N CYS A 73 11.73 2.62 -5.23
CA CYS A 73 12.41 1.93 -6.33
C CYS A 73 13.30 2.86 -7.16
N ILE A 74 12.81 4.06 -7.52
CA ILE A 74 13.60 5.05 -8.25
C ILE A 74 14.76 5.58 -7.40
N ALA A 75 14.54 5.85 -6.12
CA ALA A 75 15.59 6.30 -5.20
C ALA A 75 16.68 5.24 -5.04
N GLU A 76 16.30 3.97 -4.86
CA GLU A 76 17.21 2.82 -4.76
C GLU A 76 18.00 2.62 -6.05
N PHE A 77 17.36 2.70 -7.22
CA PHE A 77 18.06 2.62 -8.51
C PHE A 77 19.07 3.76 -8.68
N ARG A 78 18.68 5.00 -8.32
CA ARG A 78 19.58 6.16 -8.34
C ARG A 78 20.78 5.93 -7.43
N LEU A 79 20.56 5.41 -6.23
CA LEU A 79 21.64 5.08 -5.28
C LEU A 79 22.57 4.01 -5.83
N TRP A 80 22.03 2.94 -6.44
CA TRP A 80 22.81 1.91 -7.11
C TRP A 80 23.65 2.49 -8.26
N SER A 81 23.03 3.32 -9.12
CA SER A 81 23.69 3.95 -10.26
C SER A 81 24.75 5.00 -9.87
N ALA A 82 24.64 5.61 -8.69
CA ALA A 82 25.57 6.61 -8.18
C ALA A 82 26.79 6.02 -7.45
N GLY A 83 27.01 4.70 -7.51
CA GLY A 83 28.25 4.07 -7.02
C GLY A 83 28.43 4.07 -5.50
N ARG A 84 27.44 4.48 -4.70
CA ARG A 84 27.43 4.23 -3.26
C ARG A 84 26.90 2.82 -3.01
N ARG A 85 27.80 1.86 -2.77
CA ARG A 85 27.46 0.54 -2.22
C ARG A 85 26.72 0.71 -0.89
N ALA A 86 25.40 0.80 -0.94
CA ALA A 86 24.57 0.34 0.15
C ALA A 86 24.34 -1.15 -0.09
N GLY A 87 25.20 -1.98 0.50
CA GLY A 87 24.91 -3.40 0.58
C GLY A 87 23.58 -3.59 1.29
N ARG A 88 22.57 -4.06 0.57
CA ARG A 88 21.47 -4.86 1.10
C ARG A 88 20.93 -5.70 -0.03
N HIS A 89 20.97 -6.99 0.20
CA HIS A 89 20.54 -8.06 -0.68
C HIS A 89 19.03 -7.93 -0.88
N CYS A 90 18.62 -7.55 -2.08
CA CYS A 90 17.23 -7.68 -2.49
C CYS A 90 17.05 -9.13 -2.97
N GLY A 91 16.69 -10.01 -2.04
CA GLY A 91 16.19 -11.34 -2.38
C GLY A 91 14.86 -11.20 -3.10
N ALA A 92 14.90 -11.25 -4.44
CA ALA A 92 13.76 -11.66 -5.24
C ALA A 92 13.70 -13.19 -5.14
N SER A 93 12.73 -13.69 -4.38
CA SER A 93 12.18 -15.04 -4.56
C SER A 93 10.99 -14.95 -5.50
#